data_AF-A0A848RS75-F1
#
_entry.id   AF-A0A848RS75-F1
#
_cell.length_a   1.000
_cell.length_b   1.000
_cell.length_c   1.000
_cell.angle_alpha   90.00
_cell.angle_beta   90.00
_cell.angle_gamma   90.00
#
_symmetry.space_group_name_H-M   'P 1'
#
loop_
_entity.id
_entity.type
_entity.pdbx_description
1 polymer ?
#
loop_
_entity_poly.entity_id
_entity_poly.type
_entity_poly.pdbx_seq_one_letter_code
_entity_poly.pdbx_strand_id
1 'polypeptide(L)' 'MQPVEVEDAWNLGIGMVVAVHPDFVPTTHEAAAAHGIESFTIGRVTDQPPASAQVTGARTVSGTKGIVAGAVTLHGSYCV' A
#
# COMPACT_ATOMS: atom_id res chain seq x y z
N MET A 1 0.08 15.54 23.40
CA MET A 1 -0.25 14.41 22.51
C MET A 1 0.36 14.73 21.16
N GLN A 2 1.29 13.89 20.66
CA GLN A 2 1.71 14.01 19.26
C GLN A 2 0.48 13.73 18.39
N PRO A 3 0.28 14.47 17.27
CA PRO A 3 -0.82 14.17 16.37
C PRO A 3 -0.65 12.73 15.89
N VAL A 4 -1.66 11.91 16.13
CA VAL A 4 -1.77 10.59 15.48
C VAL A 4 -1.78 10.87 13.98
N GLU A 5 -0.73 10.46 13.28
CA GLU A 5 -0.68 10.54 11.82
C GLU A 5 -1.89 9.75 11.31
N VAL A 6 -2.75 10.37 10.50
CA VAL A 6 -4.03 9.77 10.05
C VAL A 6 -3.80 8.42 9.38
N GLU A 7 -2.64 8.25 8.74
CA GLU A 7 -2.14 7.02 8.12
C GLU A 7 -1.93 5.87 9.11
N ASP A 8 -1.59 6.17 10.37
CA ASP A 8 -1.35 5.16 11.42
C ASP A 8 -2.65 4.73 12.12
N ALA A 9 -3.73 5.53 12.02
CA ALA A 9 -4.99 5.26 12.71
C ALA A 9 -6.11 4.73 11.82
N TRP A 10 -6.21 5.21 10.57
CA TRP A 10 -7.32 4.88 9.69
C TRP A 10 -6.86 4.03 8.51
N ASN A 11 -7.78 3.25 7.96
CA ASN A 11 -7.50 2.42 6.79
C ASN A 11 -7.56 3.20 5.47
N LEU A 12 -7.96 4.47 5.49
CA LEU A 12 -7.95 5.39 4.34
C LEU A 12 -8.72 4.84 3.12
N GLY A 13 -9.79 4.07 3.38
CA GLY A 13 -10.59 3.43 2.33
C GLY A 13 -10.05 2.08 1.83
N ILE A 14 -8.90 1.62 2.35
CA ILE A 14 -8.30 0.33 1.99
C ILE A 14 -8.60 -0.71 3.07
N GLY A 15 -9.62 -1.53 2.83
CA GLY A 15 -10.00 -2.60 3.77
C GLY A 15 -9.01 -3.77 3.81
N MET A 16 -8.28 -4.02 2.71
CA MET A 16 -7.37 -5.15 2.56
C MET A 16 -6.25 -4.81 1.56
N VAL A 17 -5.04 -5.31 1.85
CA VAL A 17 -3.89 -5.27 0.94
C VAL A 17 -3.38 -6.69 0.77
N VAL A 18 -3.09 -7.07 -0.47
CA VAL A 18 -2.50 -8.36 -0.81
C VAL A 18 -1.30 -8.15 -1.73
N ALA A 19 -0.20 -8.85 -1.43
CA ALA A 19 0.95 -8.91 -2.33
C ALA A 19 0.79 -10.15 -3.22
N VAL A 20 0.94 -9.97 -4.54
CA VAL A 20 0.85 -11.04 -5.53
C VAL A 20 2.05 -10.99 -6.47
N HIS A 21 2.37 -12.12 -7.12
CA HIS A 21 3.34 -12.11 -8.21
C HIS A 21 2.83 -11.20 -9.34
N PRO A 22 3.69 -10.41 -10.01
CA PRO A 22 3.28 -9.47 -11.06
C PRO A 22 2.44 -10.13 -12.16
N ASP A 23 2.76 -11.37 -12.53
CA ASP A 23 2.05 -12.12 -13.57
C ASP A 23 0.60 -12.46 -13.19
N PHE A 24 0.26 -12.43 -11.90
CA PHE A 24 -1.10 -12.72 -11.40
C PHE A 24 -1.93 -11.48 -11.10
N VAL A 25 -1.40 -10.26 -11.33
CA VAL A 25 -2.15 -9.02 -11.08
C VAL A 25 -3.48 -8.98 -11.86
N PRO A 26 -3.52 -9.27 -13.19
CA PRO A 26 -4.77 -9.23 -13.94
C PRO A 26 -5.79 -10.24 -13.40
N THR A 27 -5.37 -11.50 -13.21
CA THR A 27 -6.24 -12.57 -12.71
C THR A 27 -6.75 -12.29 -11.29
N THR A 28 -5.95 -11.61 -10.46
CA THR A 28 -6.37 -11.20 -9.11
C THR A 28 -7.48 -10.14 -9.17
N HIS A 29 -7.34 -9.15 -10.04
CA HIS A 29 -8.38 -8.15 -10.26
C HIS A 29 -9.67 -8.77 -10.83
N GLU A 30 -9.55 -9.69 -11.79
CA GLU A 30 -10.68 -10.43 -12.35
C GLU A 30 -11.41 -11.25 -11.27
N ALA A 31 -10.66 -11.96 -10.42
CA ALA A 31 -11.24 -12.72 -9.32
C ALA A 31 -11.94 -11.81 -8.30
N ALA A 32 -11.34 -10.68 -7.93
CA ALA A 32 -11.96 -9.70 -7.04
C ALA A 32 -13.27 -9.15 -7.63
N ALA A 33 -13.25 -8.76 -8.91
CA ALA A 33 -14.41 -8.24 -9.62
C ALA A 33 -15.54 -9.28 -9.72
N ALA A 34 -15.22 -10.57 -9.93
CA ALA A 34 -16.19 -11.66 -9.95
C ALA A 34 -16.95 -11.82 -8.61
N HIS A 35 -16.37 -11.32 -7.52
CA HIS A 35 -16.99 -11.29 -6.19
C HIS A 35 -17.53 -9.91 -5.79
N GLY A 36 -17.60 -8.95 -6.72
CA GLY A 36 -18.07 -7.59 -6.45
C GLY A 36 -17.12 -6.77 -5.57
N ILE A 37 -15.84 -7.15 -5.52
CA ILE A 37 -14.82 -6.45 -4.74
C ILE A 37 -14.08 -5.49 -5.68
N GLU A 38 -14.18 -4.19 -5.39
CA GLU A 38 -13.36 -3.17 -6.06
C GLU A 38 -11.89 -3.36 -5.66
N SER A 39 -10.99 -3.27 -6.65
CA SER A 39 -9.56 -3.44 -6.41
C SER A 39 -8.74 -2.56 -7.34
N PHE A 40 -7.61 -2.07 -6.83
CA PHE A 40 -6.63 -1.28 -7.58
C PHE A 40 -5.22 -1.62 -7.12
N THR A 41 -4.24 -1.47 -8.02
CA THR A 41 -2.82 -1.68 -7.70
C THR A 41 -2.26 -0.43 -7.02
N ILE A 42 -1.84 -0.55 -5.76
CA ILE A 42 -1.27 0.56 -4.97
C ILE A 42 0.23 0.74 -5.17
N GLY A 43 0.95 -0.28 -5.67
CA GLY A 43 2.40 -0.21 -5.82
C GLY A 43 3.06 -1.56 -6.09
N ARG A 44 4.37 -1.61 -5.87
CA ARG A 44 5.20 -2.81 -6.00
C ARG A 44 6.08 -2.97 -4.76
N VAL A 45 6.33 -4.23 -4.38
CA VAL A 45 7.35 -4.57 -3.37
C VAL A 45 8.71 -4.58 -4.04
N THR A 46 9.68 -3.91 -3.42
CA THR A 46 11.06 -3.79 -3.93
C THR A 46 12.05 -3.90 -2.78
N ASP A 47 13.23 -4.47 -3.03
CA ASP A 47 14.30 -4.58 -2.02
C ASP A 47 14.89 -3.22 -1.64
N GLN A 48 14.93 -2.29 -2.60
CA GLN A 48 15.29 -0.90 -2.35
C GLN A 48 14.22 0.02 -2.93
N PRO A 49 13.81 1.07 -2.18
CA PRO A 49 12.91 2.07 -2.71
C PRO A 49 13.56 2.70 -3.95
N PRO A 50 12.85 2.81 -5.08
CA PRO A 50 13.39 3.48 -6.26
C PRO A 50 13.70 4.95 -5.92
N ALA A 51 14.67 5.57 -6.59
CA ALA A 51 15.02 6.98 -6.34
C ALA A 51 13.81 7.92 -6.46
N SER A 52 12.82 7.57 -7.30
CA SER A 52 11.55 8.28 -7.45
C SER A 52 10.58 8.13 -6.27
N ALA A 53 10.80 7.16 -5.37
CA ALA A 53 10.06 7.00 -4.12
C ALA A 53 10.60 7.91 -3.00
N GLN A 54 11.69 8.64 -3.23
CA GLN A 54 12.11 9.74 -2.35
C GLN A 54 11.23 10.97 -2.58
N VAL A 55 9.94 10.84 -2.24
CA VAL A 55 9.03 11.98 -2.20
C VAL A 55 9.30 12.72 -0.90
N THR A 56 9.55 14.03 -0.98
CA THR A 56 9.74 14.88 0.21
C THR A 56 8.51 14.77 1.12
N GLY A 57 8.72 14.26 2.34
CA GLY A 57 7.63 14.01 3.31
C GLY A 57 7.08 12.59 3.33
N ALA A 58 7.53 11.69 2.43
CA ALA A 58 7.14 10.28 2.48
C ALA A 58 7.91 9.54 3.58
N ARG A 59 7.18 8.76 4.37
CA ARG A 59 7.74 7.87 5.40
C ARG A 59 7.91 6.49 4.80
N THR A 60 9.15 6.00 4.80
CA THR A 60 9.42 4.59 4.46
C THR A 60 9.26 3.77 5.73
N VAL A 61 8.28 2.87 5.75
CA VAL A 61 8.05 1.95 6.87
C VAL A 61 8.49 0.56 6.44
N SER A 62 9.37 -0.04 7.25
CA SER A 62 9.82 -1.43 7.07
C SER A 62 9.21 -2.26 8.20
N GLY A 63 8.51 -3.34 7.82
CA GLY A 63 7.78 -4.21 8.76
C GLY A 63 6.44 -3.63 9.21
N THR A 64 5.41 -3.76 8.37
CA THR A 64 4.05 -3.32 8.70
C THR A 64 3.08 -4.52 8.73
N LYS A 65 2.26 -4.57 9.79
CA LYS A 65 1.08 -5.43 10.00
C LYS A 65 1.11 -6.79 9.25
N GLY A 66 2.01 -7.67 9.69
CA GLY A 66 1.99 -9.08 9.29
C GLY A 66 2.74 -9.44 8.01
N ILE A 67 3.42 -8.48 7.36
CA ILE A 67 4.28 -8.75 6.19
C ILE A 67 5.76 -8.66 6.61
N VAL A 68 6.46 -9.79 6.51
CA VAL A 68 7.94 -9.88 6.63
C VAL A 68 8.54 -9.99 5.23
N ALA A 69 8.31 -8.97 4.40
CA ALA A 69 8.91 -8.85 3.07
C ALA A 69 8.81 -7.40 2.58
N GLY A 70 9.96 -6.72 2.51
CA GLY A 70 10.12 -5.43 1.83
C GLY A 70 9.66 -4.18 2.60
N ALA A 71 10.24 -3.04 2.24
CA ALA A 71 9.85 -1.72 2.72
C ALA A 71 8.76 -1.12 1.82
N VAL A 72 7.84 -0.35 2.40
CA VAL A 72 6.78 0.35 1.67
C VAL A 72 6.92 1.86 1.89
N THR A 73 6.84 2.64 0.82
CA THR A 73 6.78 4.09 0.86
C THR A 73 5.32 4.53 0.82
N LEU A 74 4.86 5.18 1.89
CA LEU A 74 3.51 5.76 1.96
C LEU A 74 3.57 7.22 1.51
N HIS A 75 2.65 7.61 0.62
CA HIS A 75 2.40 8.99 0.25
C HIS A 75 0.92 9.19 -0.06
N GLY A 76 0.35 10.32 0.35
CA GLY A 76 -1.02 10.70 0.06
C GLY A 76 -1.28 12.16 0.38
N SER A 77 -2.27 12.76 -0.30
CA SER A 77 -2.86 14.04 0.09
C SER A 77 -4.25 13.75 0.62
N TYR A 78 -4.44 13.92 1.93
CA TYR A 78 -5.71 13.62 2.60
C TYR A 78 -6.52 14.90 2.76
N CYS A 79 -7.72 14.90 2.19
CA CYS A 79 -8.73 15.90 2.54
C CYS A 79 -9.41 15.43 3.83
N VAL A 80 -9.22 16.15 4.92
CA VAL A 80 -10.04 16.05 6.14
C VAL A 80 -11.37 16.75 5.95
#